data_AF-A0A7C2MFQ5-F1
#
_entry.id   AF-A0A7C2MFQ5-F1
#
_cell.length_a   1.000
_cell.length_b   1.000
_cell.length_c   1.000
_cell.angle_alpha   90.00
_cell.angle_beta   90.00
_cell.angle_gamma   90.00
#
_symmetry.space_group_name_H-M   'P 1'
#
loop_
_entity.id
_entity.type
_entity.pdbx_description
1 polymer ?
#
loop_
_entity_poly.entity_id
_entity_poly.type
_entity_poly.pdbx_seq_one_letter_code
_entity_poly.pdbx_strand_id
1 'polypeptide(L)' 'LRPGMKLPGIVNNITNFGCFVDIGIKESGLVHISKLKNEFVSDVNSVVKLHQHVQVTVLEVDEARKRIQLSMVD' A
#
# COMPACT_ATOMS: atom_id res chain seq x y z
N LEU A 1 8.97 -3.95 -12.08
CA LEU A 1 8.41 -2.62 -11.67
C LEU A 1 9.56 -1.67 -11.40
N ARG A 2 9.36 -0.35 -11.48
CA ARG A 2 10.38 0.63 -11.07
C ARG A 2 9.91 1.44 -9.85
N PRO A 3 10.78 1.70 -8.86
CA PRO A 3 10.47 2.63 -7.78
C PRO A 3 10.19 4.04 -8.34
N GLY A 4 9.28 4.77 -7.70
CA GLY A 4 8.76 6.08 -8.13
C GLY A 4 7.52 6.02 -9.03
N MET A 5 7.10 4.84 -9.50
CA MET A 5 5.89 4.72 -10.33
C MET A 5 4.62 4.83 -9.48
N LYS A 6 3.68 5.66 -9.94
CA LYS A 6 2.31 5.73 -9.39
C LYS A 6 1.41 4.77 -10.16
N LEU A 7 0.75 3.87 -9.44
CA LEU A 7 -0.12 2.85 -10.02
C LEU A 7 -1.46 2.85 -9.27
N PRO A 8 -2.58 2.61 -9.97
CA PRO A 8 -3.83 2.31 -9.30
C PRO A 8 -3.74 0.93 -8.65
N GLY A 9 -4.28 0.81 -7.44
CA GLY A 9 -4.38 -0.46 -6.74
C GLY A 9 -5.68 -0.57 -5.95
N ILE A 10 -5.97 -1.78 -5.49
CA ILE A 10 -7.16 -2.11 -4.72
C ILE A 10 -6.72 -2.65 -3.37
N VAL A 11 -7.26 -2.09 -2.29
CA VAL A 11 -6.99 -2.60 -0.95
C VAL A 11 -7.57 -4.01 -0.84
N ASN A 12 -6.71 -5.02 -0.79
CA ASN A 12 -7.11 -6.42 -0.69
C ASN A 12 -7.24 -6.84 0.77
N ASN A 13 -6.37 -6.32 1.64
CA ASN A 13 -6.40 -6.66 3.07
C ASN A 13 -5.97 -5.47 3.94
N ILE A 14 -6.52 -5.38 5.15
CA ILE A 14 -6.19 -4.32 6.12
C ILE A 14 -5.70 -4.97 7.41
N THR A 15 -4.62 -4.43 7.97
CA THR A 15 -4.06 -4.87 9.24
C THR A 15 -3.88 -3.68 10.19
N ASN A 16 -3.65 -3.94 11.47
CA ASN A 16 -3.47 -2.86 12.45
C ASN A 16 -2.21 -2.01 12.21
N PHE A 17 -1.23 -2.52 11.46
CA PHE A 17 0.03 -1.83 11.17
C PHE A 17 0.12 -1.35 9.71
N GLY A 18 -0.92 -1.55 8.89
CA GLY A 18 -0.90 -1.14 7.49
C GLY A 18 -2.03 -1.73 6.64
N CYS A 19 -1.87 -1.67 5.32
CA CYS A 19 -2.78 -2.34 4.40
C CYS A 19 -2.02 -2.98 3.23
N PHE A 20 -2.61 -4.03 2.67
CA PHE A 20 -2.13 -4.68 1.46
C PHE A 20 -2.94 -4.19 0.28
N VAL A 21 -2.23 -3.66 -0.71
CA VAL A 21 -2.81 -3.14 -1.94
C VAL A 21 -2.36 -4.03 -3.10
N ASP A 22 -3.33 -4.52 -3.85
CA ASP A 22 -3.11 -5.23 -5.10
C ASP A 22 -3.06 -4.22 -6.24
N ILE A 23 -1.93 -4.19 -6.95
CA ILE A 23 -1.69 -3.29 -8.09
C ILE A 23 -1.72 -4.02 -9.44
N GLY A 24 -2.38 -5.19 -9.49
CA GLY A 24 -2.53 -5.98 -10.72
C GLY A 24 -1.29 -6.79 -11.09
N ILE A 25 -0.47 -7.12 -10.10
CA ILE A 25 0.70 -7.99 -10.26
C ILE A 25 0.54 -9.22 -9.37
N LYS A 26 1.38 -10.24 -9.55
CA LYS A 26 1.34 -11.46 -8.73
C LYS A 26 1.54 -11.24 -7.22
N GLU A 27 1.99 -10.05 -6.82
CA GLU A 27 2.44 -9.76 -5.46
C GLU A 27 1.72 -8.55 -4.89
N SER A 28 1.20 -8.70 -3.67
CA SER A 28 0.56 -7.62 -2.94
C SER A 28 1.62 -6.68 -2.37
N GLY A 29 1.44 -5.38 -2.60
CA GLY A 29 2.29 -4.38 -1.98
C GLY A 29 1.77 -4.01 -0.60
N LEU A 30 2.69 -3.74 0.33
CA LEU A 30 2.37 -3.34 1.70
C LEU A 30 2.53 -1.83 1.85
N VAL A 31 1.48 -1.19 2.34
CA VAL A 31 1.49 0.21 2.79
C VAL A 31 1.53 0.21 4.31
N HIS A 32 2.57 0.80 4.89
CA HIS A 32 2.68 0.92 6.34
C HIS A 32 1.71 1.97 6.87
N ILE A 33 1.20 1.82 8.10
CA ILE A 33 0.30 2.81 8.73
C ILE A 33 0.89 4.22 8.78
N SER A 34 2.20 4.34 8.97
CA SER A 34 2.94 5.61 8.92
C SER A 34 3.00 6.25 7.52
N LYS A 35 2.69 5.48 6.48
CA LYS A 35 2.67 5.87 5.06
C LYS A 35 1.25 5.88 4.48
N LEU A 36 0.23 5.81 5.35
CA LEU A 36 -1.18 6.00 5.00
C LEU A 36 -1.60 7.47 5.12
N LYS A 37 -1.10 8.18 6.14
CA LYS A 37 -1.31 9.63 6.34
C LYS A 37 -0.17 10.23 7.16
N ASN A 38 0.03 11.55 7.02
CA ASN A 38 0.95 12.34 7.87
C ASN A 38 0.41 12.61 9.29
N GLU A 39 -0.75 12.04 9.64
CA GLU A 39 -1.40 12.17 10.95
C GLU A 39 -1.35 10.81 11.67
N PHE A 40 -1.45 10.82 13.00
CA PHE A 40 -1.52 9.59 13.78
C PHE A 40 -2.83 8.86 13.47
N VAL A 41 -2.74 7.80 12.66
CA VAL A 41 -3.88 6.92 12.35
C VAL A 41 -3.98 5.87 13.46
N SER A 42 -4.99 5.99 14.32
CA SER A 42 -5.30 4.97 15.33
C SER A 42 -6.03 3.76 14.73
N ASP A 43 -6.79 3.96 13.65
CA ASP A 43 -7.53 2.89 12.99
C ASP A 43 -7.42 2.96 11.46
N VAL A 44 -6.78 1.95 10.87
CA VAL A 44 -6.55 1.87 9.42
C VAL A 44 -7.88 1.73 8.65
N ASN A 45 -8.88 1.06 9.23
CA ASN A 45 -10.18 0.88 8.57
C ASN A 45 -10.96 2.19 8.42
N SER A 46 -10.64 3.20 9.24
CA SER A 46 -11.23 4.54 9.11
C SER A 46 -10.61 5.33 7.95
N VAL A 47 -9.40 4.99 7.52
CA VAL A 47 -8.67 5.69 6.44
C VAL A 47 -8.82 4.98 5.11
N VAL A 48 -8.74 3.65 5.11
CA VAL A 48 -8.89 2.81 3.92
C VAL A 48 -9.94 1.74 4.15
N LYS A 49 -10.67 1.39 3.09
CA LYS A 49 -11.67 0.33 3.11
C LYS A 49 -11.22 -0.86 2.27
N LEU A 50 -11.64 -2.05 2.68
CA LEU A 50 -11.46 -3.25 1.89
C LEU A 50 -12.12 -3.05 0.51
N HIS A 51 -11.44 -3.47 -0.56
CA HIS A 51 -11.83 -3.28 -1.96
C HIS A 51 -11.89 -1.81 -2.44
N GLN A 52 -11.33 -0.87 -1.67
CA GLN A 52 -11.23 0.51 -2.12
C GLN A 52 -10.14 0.65 -3.19
N HIS A 53 -10.47 1.38 -4.25
CA HIS A 53 -9.49 1.82 -5.24
C HIS A 53 -8.68 2.98 -4.66
N VAL A 54 -7.36 2.79 -4.62
CA VAL A 54 -6.39 3.75 -4.09
C VAL A 54 -5.28 3.94 -5.11
N GLN A 55 -4.66 5.11 -5.10
CA GLN A 55 -3.46 5.35 -5.89
C GLN A 55 -2.24 5.21 -4.98
N VAL A 56 -1.30 4.36 -5.39
CA VAL A 56 -0.12 4.02 -4.61
C VAL A 56 1.15 4.30 -5.40
N THR A 57 2.19 4.73 -4.71
CA THR A 57 3.51 4.93 -5.28
C THR A 57 4.43 3.79 -4.86
N VAL A 58 5.12 3.18 -5.82
CA VAL A 58 6.14 2.17 -5.54
C VAL A 58 7.35 2.85 -4.92
N LEU A 59 7.69 2.53 -3.68
CA LEU A 59 8.90 3.03 -3.04
C LEU A 59 10.08 2.10 -3.30
N GLU A 60 9.86 0.81 -3.07
CA GLU A 60 10.90 -0.21 -3.14
C GLU A 60 10.30 -1.53 -3.61
N VAL A 61 11.08 -2.30 -4.37
CA VAL A 61 10.69 -3.61 -4.90
C VAL A 61 11.77 -4.60 -4.51
N ASP A 62 11.40 -5.57 -3.68
CA ASP A 62 12.26 -6.68 -3.29
C ASP A 62 11.81 -7.94 -4.05
N GLU A 63 12.42 -8.18 -5.21
CA GLU A 63 12.12 -9.36 -6.05
C GLU A 63 12.58 -10.66 -5.40
N ALA A 64 13.57 -10.62 -4.49
CA ALA A 64 14.07 -11.81 -3.81
C ALA A 64 13.07 -12.30 -2.75
N ARG A 65 12.47 -11.37 -2.01
CA ARG A 65 11.46 -11.69 -0.97
C ARG A 65 10.03 -11.61 -1.47
N LYS A 66 9.82 -11.22 -2.73
CA LYS A 66 8.50 -11.10 -3.33
C LYS A 66 7.62 -10.07 -2.62
N ARG A 67 8.20 -8.92 -2.30
CA ARG A 67 7.57 -7.86 -1.50
C ARG A 67 7.78 -6.52 -2.15
N ILE A 68 6.72 -5.72 -2.17
CA ILE A 68 6.76 -4.37 -2.72
C ILE A 68 6.31 -3.42 -1.63
N GLN A 69 7.14 -2.41 -1.40
CA GLN A 69 6.84 -1.34 -0.46
C GLN A 69 6.11 -0.23 -1.20
N LEU A 70 4.91 0.07 -0.73
CA LEU A 70 4.03 1.06 -1.32
C LEU A 70 3.78 2.21 -0.34
N SER A 71 3.54 3.39 -0.89
CA SER A 71 3.12 4.57 -0.12
C SER A 71 1.82 5.12 -0.68
N MET A 72 0.92 5.56 0.20
CA MET A 72 -0.27 6.33 -0.17
C MET A 72 -0.06 7.84 0.02
N VAL A 73 0.98 8.25 0.75
CA VAL A 73 1.43 9.65 0.89
C VAL A 73 2.69 9.87 0.06
N ASP A 74 2.77 11.02 -0.60
CA ASP A 74 3.96 11.49 -1.33
C ASP A 74 5.05 11.95 -0.34
#